data_AF-A0AA48H4T1-F1
#
_entry.id   AF-A0AA48H4T1-F1
#
_cell.length_a   1.000
_cell.length_b   1.000
_cell.length_c   1.000
_cell.angle_alpha   90.00
_cell.angle_beta   90.00
_cell.angle_gamma   90.00
#
_symmetry.space_group_name_H-M   'P 1'
#
loop_
_entity.id
_entity.type
_entity.pdbx_description
1 polymer ?
#
loop_
_entity_poly.entity_id
_entity_poly.type
_entity_poly.pdbx_seq_one_letter_code
_entity_poly.pdbx_strand_id
1 'polypeptide(L)'
;MLYTPFAMHLFEFLVVLHVIAGTTGIIAFWGPIVTRKGARNHRNWGKVCCYGFMGAGGLAVVMGLLSLFGPEERIPSFTDRELFDGLFGWMMIYLGLLTIGFADYGLSVVKHARHRKALRRPRYQLVMAAVVLSALYCGYYGYGVGNALMIAVAVLGVVAMAIQELYVWRAKDPSAKTYVGEHFRALIGMGISAYTAFMSVGLIRLVPEHVFNPLIWAGPSVVGVGLIIWFTLQSKQAGKPKSPPRAAPTS
;
A
#
# COMPACT_ATOMS: atom_id res chain seq x y z
N MET A 1 -21.99 -24.94 -23.71
CA MET A 1 -21.16 -23.79 -23.28
C MET A 1 -22.00 -22.53 -23.43
N LEU A 2 -22.71 -22.14 -22.37
CA LEU A 2 -23.45 -20.87 -22.32
C LEU A 2 -22.49 -19.81 -21.76
N TYR A 3 -21.70 -19.18 -22.64
CA TYR A 3 -20.89 -18.02 -22.27
C TYR A 3 -21.81 -16.81 -22.15
N THR A 4 -21.94 -16.22 -20.96
CA THR A 4 -22.83 -15.08 -20.74
C THR A 4 -22.08 -13.75 -20.89
N PRO A 5 -22.53 -12.83 -21.77
CA PRO A 5 -22.05 -11.43 -21.88
C PRO A 5 -21.96 -10.69 -20.53
N PHE A 6 -22.79 -11.12 -19.57
CA PHE A 6 -22.86 -10.62 -18.21
C PHE A 6 -21.50 -10.58 -17.48
N ALA A 7 -20.65 -11.61 -17.62
CA ALA A 7 -19.37 -11.67 -16.89
C ALA A 7 -18.36 -10.61 -17.36
N MET A 8 -18.40 -10.27 -18.66
CA MET A 8 -17.57 -9.20 -19.24
C MET A 8 -18.03 -7.82 -18.75
N HIS A 9 -19.35 -7.56 -18.79
CA HIS A 9 -19.93 -6.31 -18.29
C HIS A 9 -19.68 -6.11 -16.79
N LEU A 10 -19.68 -7.19 -16.00
CA LEU A 10 -19.35 -7.12 -14.57
C LEU A 10 -17.91 -6.67 -14.34
N PHE A 11 -16.93 -7.23 -15.05
CA PHE A 11 -15.52 -6.87 -14.88
C PHE A 11 -15.29 -5.39 -15.27
N GLU A 12 -15.82 -4.96 -16.41
CA GLU A 12 -15.75 -3.56 -16.85
C GLU A 12 -16.35 -2.60 -15.82
N PHE A 13 -17.51 -2.95 -15.26
CA PHE A 13 -18.16 -2.18 -14.21
C PHE A 13 -17.28 -2.08 -12.95
N LEU A 14 -16.65 -3.17 -12.52
CA LEU A 14 -15.73 -3.18 -11.39
C LEU A 14 -14.49 -2.33 -11.65
N VAL A 15 -13.95 -2.34 -12.87
CA VAL A 15 -12.83 -1.49 -13.28
C VAL A 15 -13.23 -0.01 -13.16
N VAL A 16 -14.41 0.38 -13.65
CA VAL A 16 -14.91 1.76 -13.52
C VAL A 16 -15.01 2.17 -12.06
N LEU A 17 -15.61 1.33 -11.21
CA LEU A 17 -15.69 1.59 -9.77
C LEU A 17 -14.31 1.69 -9.11
N HIS A 18 -13.36 0.84 -9.50
CA HIS A 18 -12.00 0.85 -8.99
C HIS A 18 -11.31 2.17 -9.33
N VAL A 19 -11.44 2.64 -10.57
CA VAL A 19 -10.89 3.93 -11.03
C VAL A 19 -11.52 5.09 -10.27
N ILE A 20 -12.84 5.10 -10.08
CA ILE A 20 -13.53 6.16 -9.31
C ILE A 20 -13.04 6.18 -7.86
N ALA A 21 -13.00 5.01 -7.20
CA ALA A 21 -12.56 4.89 -5.81
C ALA A 21 -11.09 5.30 -5.64
N GLY A 22 -10.21 4.84 -6.54
CA GLY A 22 -8.80 5.15 -6.55
C GLY A 22 -8.53 6.64 -6.81
N THR A 23 -9.20 7.23 -7.80
CA THR A 23 -9.07 8.67 -8.12
C THR A 23 -9.55 9.53 -6.95
N THR A 24 -10.67 9.16 -6.33
CA THR A 24 -11.16 9.82 -5.11
C THR A 24 -10.11 9.75 -4.00
N GLY A 25 -9.50 8.58 -3.81
CA GLY A 25 -8.42 8.36 -2.85
C GLY A 25 -7.19 9.25 -3.10
N ILE A 26 -6.74 9.34 -4.37
CA ILE A 26 -5.59 10.15 -4.80
C ILE A 26 -5.86 11.64 -4.59
N ILE A 27 -7.01 12.15 -5.01
CA ILE A 27 -7.36 13.56 -4.81
C ILE A 27 -7.39 13.87 -3.30
N ALA A 28 -8.00 12.97 -2.51
CA ALA A 28 -8.08 13.15 -1.07
C ALA A 28 -6.73 13.00 -0.36
N PHE A 29 -5.75 12.29 -0.92
CA PHE A 29 -4.42 12.08 -0.34
C PHE A 29 -3.63 13.38 -0.15
N TRP A 30 -3.86 14.39 -0.99
CA TRP A 30 -3.19 15.69 -0.86
C TRP A 30 -3.75 16.57 0.26
N GLY A 31 -5.02 16.37 0.63
CA GLY A 31 -5.68 17.13 1.69
C GLY A 31 -4.93 17.08 3.03
N PRO A 32 -4.57 15.91 3.58
CA PRO A 32 -3.81 15.77 4.82
C PRO A 32 -2.39 16.33 4.74
N ILE A 33 -1.82 16.47 3.52
CA ILE A 33 -0.50 17.05 3.28
C ILE A 33 -0.55 18.56 3.52
N VAL A 34 -1.51 19.26 2.91
CA VAL A 34 -1.62 20.73 2.95
C VAL A 34 -2.36 21.27 4.18
N THR A 35 -3.08 20.41 4.91
CA THR A 35 -3.83 20.81 6.11
C THR A 35 -3.03 20.62 7.41
N ARG A 36 -3.40 21.39 8.45
CA ARG A 36 -2.83 21.28 9.80
C ARG A 36 -2.98 19.85 10.33
N LYS A 37 -1.87 19.20 10.67
CA LYS A 37 -1.84 17.80 11.11
C LYS A 37 -2.73 17.59 12.34
N GLY A 38 -3.57 16.56 12.30
CA GLY A 38 -4.52 16.24 13.37
C GLY A 38 -5.77 17.14 13.46
N ALA A 39 -5.87 18.24 12.71
CA ALA A 39 -7.07 19.09 12.69
C ALA A 39 -8.26 18.40 12.00
N ARG A 40 -9.47 18.97 12.14
CA ARG A 40 -10.71 18.39 11.55
C ARG A 40 -10.55 18.11 10.06
N ASN A 41 -10.04 19.07 9.29
CA ASN A 41 -9.84 18.91 7.85
C ASN A 41 -8.86 17.79 7.53
N HIS A 42 -7.70 17.73 8.19
CA HIS A 42 -6.74 16.64 8.04
C HIS A 42 -7.38 15.26 8.27
N ARG A 43 -8.19 15.13 9.34
CA ARG A 43 -8.89 13.88 9.65
C ARG A 43 -9.95 13.52 8.62
N ASN A 44 -10.72 14.49 8.13
CA ASN A 44 -11.77 14.24 7.14
C ASN A 44 -11.16 13.80 5.80
N TRP A 45 -10.20 14.57 5.29
CA TRP A 45 -9.49 14.20 4.06
C TRP A 45 -8.78 12.86 4.20
N GLY A 46 -8.12 12.61 5.33
CA GLY A 46 -7.43 11.35 5.59
C GLY A 46 -8.38 10.15 5.59
N LYS A 47 -9.60 10.30 6.14
CA LYS A 47 -10.64 9.26 6.08
C LYS A 47 -11.10 9.00 4.65
N VAL A 48 -11.42 10.04 3.88
CA VAL A 48 -11.84 9.88 2.48
C VAL A 48 -10.75 9.19 1.67
N CYS A 49 -9.50 9.61 1.85
CA CYS A 49 -8.34 8.99 1.22
C CYS A 49 -8.21 7.49 1.56
N CYS A 50 -8.17 7.16 2.85
CA CYS A 50 -7.99 5.77 3.29
C CYS A 50 -9.15 4.87 2.87
N TYR A 51 -10.40 5.31 3.02
CA TYR A 51 -11.56 4.51 2.63
C TYR A 51 -11.70 4.40 1.10
N GLY A 52 -11.33 5.44 0.34
CA GLY A 52 -11.26 5.37 -1.12
C GLY A 52 -10.26 4.30 -1.57
N PHE A 53 -9.06 4.28 -0.99
CA PHE A 53 -8.05 3.27 -1.31
C PHE A 53 -8.36 1.88 -0.78
N MET A 54 -9.02 1.75 0.37
CA MET A 54 -9.54 0.45 0.83
C MET A 54 -10.61 -0.09 -0.14
N GLY A 55 -11.51 0.78 -0.62
CA GLY A 55 -12.50 0.43 -1.62
C GLY A 55 -11.87 0.00 -2.94
N ALA A 56 -10.91 0.77 -3.45
CA ALA A 56 -10.16 0.43 -4.65
C ALA A 56 -9.39 -0.90 -4.49
N GLY A 57 -8.72 -1.11 -3.35
CA GLY A 57 -8.02 -2.36 -3.05
C GLY A 57 -8.97 -3.56 -2.95
N GLY A 58 -10.15 -3.39 -2.34
CA GLY A 58 -11.18 -4.42 -2.28
C GLY A 58 -11.70 -4.79 -3.67
N LEU A 59 -11.97 -3.80 -4.51
CA LEU A 59 -12.34 -4.00 -5.91
C LEU A 59 -11.23 -4.71 -6.70
N ALA A 60 -9.96 -4.38 -6.45
CA ALA A 60 -8.82 -5.07 -7.07
C ALA A 60 -8.75 -6.56 -6.67
N VAL A 61 -9.04 -6.90 -5.41
CA VAL A 61 -9.14 -8.30 -4.98
C VAL A 61 -10.25 -9.03 -5.75
N VAL A 62 -11.44 -8.43 -5.88
CA VAL A 62 -12.55 -9.03 -6.64
C VAL A 62 -12.18 -9.20 -8.12
N MET A 63 -11.60 -8.17 -8.74
CA MET A 63 -11.12 -8.25 -10.13
C MET A 63 -10.07 -9.33 -10.30
N GLY A 64 -9.10 -9.46 -9.38
CA GLY A 64 -8.08 -10.51 -9.45
C GLY A 64 -8.65 -11.91 -9.32
N LEU A 65 -9.65 -12.12 -8.44
CA LEU A 65 -10.38 -13.39 -8.37
C LEU A 65 -11.13 -13.69 -9.66
N LEU A 66 -11.77 -12.68 -10.27
CA LEU A 66 -12.41 -12.84 -11.57
C LEU A 66 -11.40 -13.18 -12.67
N SER A 67 -10.22 -12.58 -12.67
CA SER A 67 -9.13 -12.90 -13.61
C SER A 67 -8.74 -14.38 -13.51
N LEU A 68 -8.56 -14.91 -12.30
CA LEU A 68 -8.16 -16.31 -12.08
C LEU A 68 -9.26 -17.31 -12.47
N PHE A 69 -10.50 -17.04 -12.05
CA PHE A 69 -11.57 -18.05 -12.04
C PHE A 69 -12.71 -17.79 -13.02
N GLY A 70 -12.70 -16.65 -13.72
CA GLY A 70 -13.71 -16.33 -14.72
C GLY A 70 -13.20 -16.45 -16.16
N PRO A 71 -14.03 -16.08 -17.15
CA PRO A 71 -13.77 -16.38 -18.56
C PRO A 71 -12.51 -15.68 -19.12
N GLU A 72 -11.84 -16.35 -20.05
CA GLU A 72 -10.48 -16.00 -20.51
C GLU A 72 -10.40 -14.81 -21.49
N GLU A 73 -11.51 -14.36 -22.08
CA GLU A 73 -11.49 -13.37 -23.18
C GLU A 73 -11.24 -11.90 -22.77
N ARG A 74 -10.69 -11.63 -21.58
CA ARG A 74 -10.66 -10.26 -21.03
C ARG A 74 -9.54 -9.39 -21.56
N ILE A 75 -8.38 -9.98 -21.87
CA ILE A 75 -7.21 -9.25 -22.39
C ILE A 75 -6.61 -10.05 -23.55
N PRO A 76 -7.13 -9.86 -24.78
CA PRO A 76 -6.70 -10.63 -25.96
C PRO A 76 -5.20 -10.52 -26.28
N SER A 77 -4.52 -9.50 -25.75
CA SER A 77 -3.08 -9.29 -25.92
C SER A 77 -2.20 -10.18 -25.02
N PHE A 78 -2.77 -10.84 -24.00
CA PHE A 78 -2.05 -11.79 -23.15
C PHE A 78 -2.39 -13.22 -23.58
N THR A 79 -1.51 -13.83 -24.37
CA THR A 79 -1.67 -15.20 -24.85
C THR A 79 -1.10 -16.25 -23.87
N ASP A 80 -0.21 -15.84 -22.98
CA ASP A 80 0.32 -16.67 -21.90
C ASP A 80 -0.63 -16.63 -20.69
N ARG A 81 -1.33 -17.74 -20.49
CA ARG A 81 -2.30 -17.88 -19.39
C ARG A 81 -1.63 -17.87 -18.02
N GLU A 82 -0.47 -18.51 -17.88
CA GLU A 82 0.18 -18.63 -16.58
C GLU A 82 0.68 -17.25 -16.11
N LEU A 83 1.23 -16.47 -17.04
CA LEU A 83 1.63 -15.09 -16.79
C LEU A 83 0.43 -14.18 -16.51
N PHE A 84 -0.68 -14.36 -17.24
CA PHE A 84 -1.93 -13.62 -16.99
C PHE A 84 -2.45 -13.86 -15.57
N ASP A 85 -2.54 -15.12 -15.14
CA ASP A 85 -2.98 -15.50 -13.80
C ASP A 85 -2.05 -14.91 -12.72
N GLY A 86 -0.76 -14.86 -12.99
CA GLY A 86 0.23 -14.22 -12.13
C GLY A 86 -0.02 -12.70 -11.97
N LEU A 87 -0.06 -11.97 -13.07
CA LEU A 87 -0.09 -10.50 -13.08
C LEU A 87 -1.47 -9.92 -12.76
N PHE A 88 -2.52 -10.45 -13.38
CA PHE A 88 -3.89 -9.93 -13.25
C PHE A 88 -4.71 -10.66 -12.19
N GLY A 89 -4.23 -11.81 -11.71
CA GLY A 89 -4.84 -12.58 -10.63
C GLY A 89 -4.10 -12.39 -9.31
N TRP A 90 -3.05 -13.17 -9.09
CA TRP A 90 -2.36 -13.27 -7.81
C TRP A 90 -1.70 -11.97 -7.36
N MET A 91 -1.00 -11.28 -8.27
CA MET A 91 -0.40 -9.99 -7.97
C MET A 91 -1.46 -8.92 -7.71
N MET A 92 -2.56 -8.90 -8.47
CA MET A 92 -3.65 -7.95 -8.25
C MET A 92 -4.32 -8.13 -6.89
N ILE A 93 -4.61 -9.37 -6.48
CA ILE A 93 -5.14 -9.71 -5.15
C ILE A 93 -4.18 -9.23 -4.06
N TYR A 94 -2.91 -9.59 -4.17
CA TYR A 94 -1.88 -9.20 -3.22
C TYR A 94 -1.78 -7.67 -3.08
N LEU A 95 -1.65 -6.93 -4.18
CA LEU A 95 -1.50 -5.47 -4.14
C LEU A 95 -2.77 -4.76 -3.63
N GLY A 96 -3.96 -5.32 -3.90
CA GLY A 96 -5.21 -4.87 -3.30
C GLY A 96 -5.19 -5.01 -1.78
N LEU A 97 -4.80 -6.19 -1.29
CA LEU A 97 -4.65 -6.45 0.15
C LEU A 97 -3.56 -5.58 0.79
N LEU A 98 -2.41 -5.39 0.13
CA LEU A 98 -1.33 -4.53 0.61
C LEU A 98 -1.82 -3.09 0.83
N THR A 99 -2.58 -2.56 -0.13
CA THR A 99 -3.15 -1.21 -0.05
C THR A 99 -4.13 -1.09 1.12
N ILE A 100 -5.00 -2.09 1.32
CA ILE A 100 -5.89 -2.17 2.48
C ILE A 100 -5.09 -2.24 3.77
N GLY A 101 -4.04 -3.07 3.83
CA GLY A 101 -3.20 -3.25 5.00
C GLY A 101 -2.50 -1.97 5.44
N PHE A 102 -1.93 -1.22 4.51
CA PHE A 102 -1.33 0.09 4.81
C PHE A 102 -2.36 1.10 5.33
N ALA A 103 -3.52 1.20 4.68
CA ALA A 103 -4.58 2.11 5.07
C ALA A 103 -5.13 1.74 6.46
N ASP A 104 -5.40 0.45 6.70
CA ASP A 104 -5.95 -0.04 7.96
C ASP A 104 -4.96 0.17 9.09
N TYR A 105 -3.70 -0.23 8.94
CA TYR A 105 -2.68 0.00 9.95
C TYR A 105 -2.46 1.49 10.21
N GLY A 106 -2.40 2.31 9.16
CA GLY A 106 -2.22 3.77 9.26
C GLY A 106 -3.34 4.45 10.07
N LEU A 107 -4.60 4.09 9.86
CA LEU A 107 -5.71 4.60 10.69
C LEU A 107 -5.69 4.03 12.11
N SER A 108 -5.35 2.76 12.22
CA SER A 108 -5.40 1.99 13.45
C SER A 108 -4.34 2.41 14.47
N VAL A 109 -3.15 2.77 14.00
CA VAL A 109 -2.07 3.24 14.88
C VAL A 109 -2.39 4.60 15.52
N VAL A 110 -3.17 5.44 14.82
CA VAL A 110 -3.72 6.69 15.38
C VAL A 110 -4.85 6.40 16.35
N LYS A 111 -5.78 5.49 15.97
CA LYS A 111 -6.88 5.07 16.84
C LYS A 111 -6.38 4.54 18.19
N HIS A 112 -5.28 3.79 18.16
CA HIS A 112 -4.68 3.15 19.34
C HIS A 112 -3.39 3.83 19.81
N ALA A 113 -3.22 5.13 19.53
CA ALA A 113 -2.01 5.87 19.86
C ALA A 113 -1.60 5.76 21.35
N ARG A 114 -2.57 5.65 22.27
CA ARG A 114 -2.34 5.47 23.72
C ARG A 114 -2.21 4.02 24.16
N HIS A 115 -2.72 3.07 23.37
CA HIS A 115 -2.84 1.66 23.74
C HIS A 115 -2.40 0.75 22.59
N ARG A 116 -1.15 0.91 22.15
CA ARG A 116 -0.55 0.17 21.01
C ARG A 116 -0.83 -1.33 21.02
N LYS A 117 -0.83 -1.98 22.19
CA LYS A 117 -1.10 -3.43 22.34
C LYS A 117 -2.47 -3.85 21.77
N ALA A 118 -3.42 -2.92 21.62
CA ALA A 118 -4.69 -3.18 20.94
C ALA A 118 -4.53 -3.59 19.46
N LEU A 119 -3.40 -3.25 18.83
CA LEU A 119 -3.05 -3.70 17.47
C LEU A 119 -2.73 -5.20 17.40
N ARG A 120 -2.57 -5.89 18.53
CA ARG A 120 -2.39 -7.36 18.58
C ARG A 120 -3.71 -8.13 18.51
N ARG A 121 -4.85 -7.43 18.55
CA ARG A 121 -6.15 -8.10 18.44
C ARG A 121 -6.23 -8.85 17.11
N PRO A 122 -6.90 -10.02 17.07
CA PRO A 122 -6.95 -10.87 15.87
C PRO A 122 -7.33 -10.11 14.60
N ARG A 123 -8.26 -9.15 14.69
CA ARG A 123 -8.71 -8.36 13.53
C ARG A 123 -7.59 -7.64 12.77
N TYR A 124 -6.53 -7.18 13.45
CA TYR A 124 -5.43 -6.44 12.81
C TYR A 124 -4.42 -7.43 12.24
N GLN A 125 -4.11 -8.45 13.04
CA GLN A 125 -3.16 -9.50 12.70
C GLN A 125 -3.65 -10.31 11.51
N LEU A 126 -4.97 -10.54 11.38
CA LEU A 126 -5.57 -11.19 10.20
C LEU A 126 -5.35 -10.37 8.92
N VAL A 127 -5.47 -9.05 8.97
CA VAL A 127 -5.21 -8.19 7.80
C VAL A 127 -3.72 -8.25 7.43
N MET A 128 -2.82 -8.09 8.41
CA MET A 128 -1.37 -8.16 8.17
C MET A 128 -0.95 -9.55 7.66
N ALA A 129 -1.49 -10.62 8.24
CA ALA A 129 -1.26 -11.99 7.80
C ALA A 129 -1.79 -12.22 6.37
N ALA A 130 -2.97 -11.70 6.03
CA ALA A 130 -3.49 -11.80 4.66
C ALA A 130 -2.56 -11.13 3.64
N VAL A 131 -1.98 -9.97 3.98
CA VAL A 131 -0.96 -9.33 3.12
C VAL A 131 0.28 -10.20 3.02
N VAL A 132 0.83 -10.70 4.13
CA VAL A 132 2.06 -11.52 4.11
C VAL A 132 1.84 -12.81 3.33
N LEU A 133 0.76 -13.54 3.56
CA LEU A 133 0.47 -14.80 2.90
C LEU A 133 0.25 -14.61 1.39
N SER A 134 -0.52 -13.58 1.00
CA SER A 134 -0.71 -13.26 -0.42
C SER A 134 0.58 -12.77 -1.09
N ALA A 135 1.43 -12.02 -0.38
CA ALA A 135 2.74 -11.61 -0.87
C ALA A 135 3.66 -12.82 -1.10
N LEU A 136 3.76 -13.73 -0.13
CA LEU A 136 4.58 -14.94 -0.23
C LEU A 136 4.10 -15.82 -1.39
N TYR A 137 2.78 -15.98 -1.54
CA TYR A 137 2.21 -16.73 -2.66
C TYR A 137 2.50 -16.05 -4.01
N CYS A 138 2.31 -14.73 -4.11
CA CYS A 138 2.64 -13.96 -5.31
C CYS A 138 4.13 -14.08 -5.67
N GLY A 139 5.03 -14.02 -4.69
CA GLY A 139 6.47 -14.20 -4.91
C GLY A 139 6.83 -15.61 -5.35
N TYR A 140 6.24 -16.64 -4.73
CA TYR A 140 6.40 -18.04 -5.12
C TYR A 140 5.91 -18.29 -6.56
N TYR A 141 4.72 -17.80 -6.90
CA TYR A 141 4.17 -17.89 -8.25
C TYR A 141 5.06 -17.14 -9.26
N GLY A 142 5.46 -15.91 -8.91
CA GLY A 142 6.35 -15.08 -9.73
C GLY A 142 7.71 -15.74 -10.00
N TYR A 143 8.24 -16.49 -9.04
CA TYR A 143 9.44 -17.31 -9.25
C TYR A 143 9.19 -18.44 -10.26
N GLY A 144 8.05 -19.12 -10.17
CA GLY A 144 7.65 -20.17 -11.12
C GLY A 144 7.57 -19.68 -12.57
N VAL A 145 6.99 -18.49 -12.79
CA VAL A 145 6.86 -17.88 -14.12
C VAL A 145 8.04 -16.99 -14.53
N GLY A 146 9.13 -16.96 -13.74
CA GLY A 146 10.31 -16.13 -14.03
C GLY A 146 10.06 -14.61 -14.03
N ASN A 147 9.01 -14.13 -13.34
CA ASN A 147 8.64 -12.72 -13.33
C ASN A 147 9.28 -11.95 -12.16
N ALA A 148 10.31 -11.16 -12.46
CA ALA A 148 11.05 -10.37 -11.47
C ALA A 148 10.19 -9.30 -10.77
N LEU A 149 9.19 -8.72 -11.44
CA LEU A 149 8.31 -7.71 -10.83
C LEU A 149 7.55 -8.32 -9.66
N MET A 150 6.88 -9.45 -9.89
CA MET A 150 6.08 -10.15 -8.87
C MET A 150 6.90 -10.48 -7.63
N ILE A 151 8.13 -10.97 -7.82
CA ILE A 151 9.07 -11.26 -6.73
C ILE A 151 9.44 -9.98 -5.98
N ALA A 152 9.82 -8.92 -6.72
CA ALA A 152 10.24 -7.66 -6.11
C ALA A 152 9.13 -7.02 -5.28
N VAL A 153 7.90 -6.94 -5.82
CA VAL A 153 6.77 -6.36 -5.09
C VAL A 153 6.35 -7.23 -3.91
N ALA A 154 6.45 -8.56 -4.00
CA ALA A 154 6.18 -9.47 -2.89
C ALA A 154 7.14 -9.23 -1.71
N VAL A 155 8.45 -9.10 -1.99
CA VAL A 155 9.47 -8.77 -0.98
C VAL A 155 9.13 -7.46 -0.28
N LEU A 156 8.72 -6.43 -1.04
CA LEU A 156 8.34 -5.14 -0.46
C LEU A 156 7.16 -5.26 0.53
N GLY A 157 6.15 -6.06 0.21
CA GLY A 157 5.00 -6.28 1.11
C GLY A 157 5.39 -7.00 2.39
N VAL A 158 6.19 -8.07 2.28
CA VAL A 158 6.69 -8.82 3.44
C VAL A 158 7.52 -7.92 4.35
N VAL A 159 8.46 -7.15 3.78
CA VAL A 159 9.28 -6.20 4.54
C VAL A 159 8.43 -5.12 5.20
N ALA A 160 7.45 -4.56 4.48
CA ALA A 160 6.56 -3.54 5.01
C ALA A 160 5.75 -4.05 6.21
N MET A 161 5.13 -5.23 6.10
CA MET A 161 4.38 -5.85 7.21
C MET A 161 5.29 -6.21 8.38
N ALA A 162 6.49 -6.74 8.11
CA ALA A 162 7.46 -7.04 9.16
C ALA A 162 7.84 -5.79 9.96
N ILE A 163 8.10 -4.65 9.28
CA ILE A 163 8.40 -3.38 9.95
C ILE A 163 7.23 -2.92 10.84
N GLN A 164 5.99 -3.07 10.38
CA GLN A 164 4.80 -2.75 11.18
C GLN A 164 4.70 -3.66 12.41
N GLU A 165 4.94 -4.96 12.25
CA GLU A 165 4.92 -5.92 13.36
C GLU A 165 6.03 -5.66 14.39
N LEU A 166 7.21 -5.19 13.97
CA LEU A 166 8.26 -4.75 14.89
C LEU A 166 7.79 -3.61 15.81
N TYR A 167 6.89 -2.74 15.34
CA TYR A 167 6.25 -1.75 16.20
C TYR A 167 5.16 -2.38 17.09
N VAL A 168 4.26 -3.20 16.53
CA VAL A 168 3.16 -3.84 17.27
C VAL A 168 3.65 -4.73 18.42
N TRP A 169 4.73 -5.47 18.20
CA TRP A 169 5.29 -6.44 19.15
C TRP A 169 6.45 -5.92 19.97
N ARG A 170 6.88 -4.65 19.78
CA ARG A 170 7.92 -4.03 20.60
C ARG A 170 7.69 -4.26 22.10
N ALA A 171 8.72 -4.78 22.78
CA ALA A 171 8.65 -5.14 24.20
C ALA A 171 8.47 -3.93 25.11
N LYS A 172 9.29 -2.88 24.90
CA LYS A 172 9.19 -1.62 25.63
C LYS A 172 8.15 -0.71 25.01
N ASP A 173 7.39 0.00 25.84
CA ASP A 173 6.43 0.96 25.33
C ASP A 173 7.15 2.16 24.70
N PRO A 174 6.85 2.48 23.42
CA PRO A 174 7.49 3.57 22.72
C PRO A 174 7.00 4.92 23.25
N SER A 175 7.70 5.99 22.87
CA SER A 175 7.25 7.36 23.17
C SER A 175 5.82 7.59 22.68
N ALA A 176 5.06 8.41 23.41
CA ALA A 176 3.68 8.79 23.08
C ALA A 176 3.51 9.41 21.68
N LYS A 177 4.59 9.83 21.02
CA LYS A 177 4.56 10.38 19.64
C LYS A 177 5.03 9.40 18.57
N THR A 178 5.52 8.20 18.91
CA THR A 178 6.06 7.25 17.92
C THR A 178 5.01 6.84 16.89
N TYR A 179 3.74 6.77 17.29
CA TYR A 179 2.62 6.46 16.38
C TYR A 179 2.53 7.42 15.18
N VAL A 180 3.01 8.67 15.30
CA VAL A 180 2.99 9.65 14.20
C VAL A 180 3.89 9.20 13.06
N GLY A 181 5.07 8.68 13.39
CA GLY A 181 5.99 8.13 12.40
C GLY A 181 5.44 6.86 11.75
N GLU A 182 4.80 6.00 12.53
CA GLU A 182 4.14 4.79 12.01
C GLU A 182 2.97 5.12 11.08
N HIS A 183 2.11 6.05 11.48
CA HIS A 183 1.02 6.56 10.65
C HIS A 183 1.54 7.13 9.33
N PHE A 184 2.57 7.96 9.40
CA PHE A 184 3.18 8.58 8.22
C PHE A 184 3.77 7.52 7.27
N ARG A 185 4.60 6.59 7.78
CA ARG A 185 5.20 5.54 6.95
C ARG A 185 4.15 4.66 6.27
N ALA A 186 3.11 4.29 7.01
CA ALA A 186 2.02 3.47 6.47
C ALA A 186 1.27 4.21 5.35
N LEU A 187 0.90 5.48 5.56
CA LEU A 187 0.17 6.23 4.54
C LEU A 187 1.02 6.63 3.33
N ILE A 188 2.34 6.81 3.49
CA ILE A 188 3.24 6.94 2.34
C ILE A 188 3.33 5.61 1.59
N GLY A 189 3.42 4.46 2.28
CA GLY A 189 3.35 3.14 1.65
C GLY A 189 2.07 2.91 0.85
N MET A 190 0.92 3.31 1.41
CA MET A 190 -0.37 3.33 0.72
C MET A 190 -0.32 4.21 -0.53
N GLY A 191 0.24 5.42 -0.43
CA GLY A 191 0.42 6.34 -1.55
C GLY A 191 1.29 5.74 -2.66
N ILE A 192 2.44 5.13 -2.31
CA ILE A 192 3.31 4.42 -3.26
C ILE A 192 2.51 3.36 -4.02
N SER A 193 1.77 2.52 -3.30
CA SER A 193 0.93 1.47 -3.90
C SER A 193 -0.07 2.06 -4.90
N ALA A 194 -0.83 3.08 -4.49
CA ALA A 194 -1.85 3.72 -5.32
C ALA A 194 -1.26 4.40 -6.57
N TYR A 195 -0.17 5.16 -6.42
CA TYR A 195 0.48 5.83 -7.55
C TYR A 195 1.10 4.84 -8.53
N THR A 196 1.67 3.74 -8.04
CA THR A 196 2.23 2.68 -8.91
C THR A 196 1.12 2.00 -9.72
N ALA A 197 0.00 1.66 -9.08
CA ALA A 197 -1.15 1.08 -9.75
C ALA A 197 -1.76 2.04 -10.79
N PHE A 198 -1.97 3.31 -10.43
CA PHE A 198 -2.56 4.31 -11.34
C PHE A 198 -1.66 4.63 -12.52
N MET A 199 -0.35 4.73 -12.30
CA MET A 199 0.64 4.89 -13.36
C MET A 199 0.61 3.70 -14.33
N SER A 200 0.47 2.48 -13.81
CA SER A 200 0.33 1.26 -14.63
C SER A 200 -0.89 1.32 -15.55
N VAL A 201 -2.04 1.82 -15.06
CA VAL A 201 -3.24 2.04 -15.90
C VAL A 201 -2.98 3.04 -17.04
N GLY A 202 -2.25 4.12 -16.77
CA GLY A 202 -1.84 5.08 -17.81
C GLY A 202 -0.86 4.49 -18.83
N LEU A 203 0.12 3.71 -18.37
CA LEU A 203 1.11 3.03 -19.20
C LEU A 203 0.48 2.01 -20.15
N ILE A 204 -0.54 1.25 -19.73
CA ILE A 204 -1.25 0.30 -20.59
C ILE A 204 -1.75 0.96 -21.88
N ARG A 205 -2.12 2.25 -21.83
CA ARG A 205 -2.66 2.97 -22.98
C ARG A 205 -1.60 3.64 -23.84
N LEU A 206 -0.47 4.04 -23.25
CA LEU A 206 0.57 4.82 -23.92
C LEU A 206 1.73 3.95 -24.42
N VAL A 207 2.19 3.03 -23.58
CA VAL A 207 3.36 2.17 -23.83
C VAL A 207 3.11 0.78 -23.18
N PRO A 208 2.20 -0.04 -23.74
CA PRO A 208 1.74 -1.29 -23.13
C PRO A 208 2.87 -2.26 -22.75
N GLU A 209 3.93 -2.31 -23.54
CA GLU A 209 5.13 -3.15 -23.34
C GLU A 209 5.91 -2.82 -22.05
N HIS A 210 5.63 -1.67 -21.43
CA HIS A 210 6.33 -1.19 -20.25
C HIS A 210 5.46 -1.14 -19.00
N VAL A 211 4.19 -1.54 -19.09
CA VAL A 211 3.26 -1.51 -17.94
C VAL A 211 3.81 -2.28 -16.74
N PHE A 212 4.43 -3.44 -16.93
CA PHE A 212 4.96 -4.28 -15.85
C PHE A 212 6.50 -4.23 -15.77
N ASN A 213 7.12 -3.16 -16.26
CA ASN A 213 8.57 -2.98 -16.13
C ASN A 213 8.93 -2.67 -14.66
N PRO A 214 9.75 -3.51 -13.98
CA PRO A 214 10.14 -3.29 -12.58
C PRO A 214 10.79 -1.93 -12.31
N LEU A 215 11.55 -1.40 -13.27
CA LEU A 215 12.24 -0.11 -13.12
C LEU A 215 11.25 1.06 -13.10
N ILE A 216 10.19 0.99 -13.90
CA ILE A 216 9.14 2.01 -13.91
C ILE A 216 8.34 1.92 -12.61
N TRP A 217 7.96 0.72 -12.19
CA TRP A 217 7.29 0.48 -10.90
C TRP A 217 8.10 0.94 -9.68
N ALA A 218 9.43 0.96 -9.79
CA ALA A 218 10.29 1.47 -8.73
C ALA A 218 10.19 3.00 -8.57
N GLY A 219 9.77 3.75 -9.59
CA GLY A 219 9.72 5.22 -9.57
C GLY A 219 8.99 5.81 -8.35
N PRO A 220 7.69 5.51 -8.15
CA PRO A 220 6.97 5.97 -6.97
C PRO A 220 7.58 5.48 -5.65
N SER A 221 8.14 4.27 -5.63
CA SER A 221 8.80 3.69 -4.45
C SER A 221 10.07 4.45 -4.07
N VAL A 222 10.91 4.82 -5.03
CA VAL A 222 12.12 5.62 -4.82
C VAL A 222 11.77 6.97 -4.20
N VAL A 223 10.76 7.65 -4.75
CA VAL A 223 10.29 8.95 -4.21
C VAL A 223 9.74 8.78 -2.79
N GLY A 224 8.82 7.84 -2.58
CA GLY A 224 8.15 7.65 -1.30
C GLY A 224 9.10 7.18 -0.19
N VAL A 225 9.99 6.22 -0.48
CA VAL A 225 11.01 5.76 0.48
C VAL A 225 12.02 6.87 0.78
N GLY A 226 12.43 7.65 -0.22
CA GLY A 226 13.28 8.84 -0.02
C GLY A 226 12.66 9.84 0.96
N LEU A 227 11.37 10.14 0.80
CA LEU A 227 10.62 10.99 1.73
C LEU A 227 10.57 10.39 3.15
N ILE A 228 10.30 9.08 3.28
CA ILE A 228 10.29 8.39 4.58
C ILE A 228 11.64 8.52 5.28
N ILE A 229 12.75 8.28 4.55
CA ILE A 229 14.11 8.37 5.10
C ILE A 229 14.40 9.81 5.54
N TRP A 230 14.17 10.78 4.65
CA TRP A 230 14.44 12.20 4.93
C TRP A 230 13.71 12.71 6.17
N PHE A 231 12.41 12.45 6.31
CA PHE A 231 11.65 12.84 7.50
C PHE A 231 12.04 12.05 8.76
N THR A 232 12.39 10.78 8.62
CA THR A 232 12.88 9.96 9.75
C THR A 232 14.22 10.50 10.28
N LEU A 233 15.11 10.98 9.40
CA LEU A 233 16.39 11.56 9.81
C LEU A 233 16.21 12.94 10.48
N GLN A 234 15.38 13.82 9.92
CA GLN A 234 15.10 15.13 10.52
C GLN A 234 14.47 15.01 11.92
N SER A 235 13.50 14.11 12.10
CA SER A 235 12.85 13.91 13.41
C SER A 235 13.83 13.40 14.48
N LYS A 236 14.83 12.59 14.10
CA LYS A 236 15.90 12.15 15.01
C LYS A 236 16.85 13.29 15.38
N GLN A 237 17.17 14.18 14.43
CA GLN A 237 18.04 15.33 14.67
C GLN A 237 17.39 16.37 15.60
N ALA A 238 16.11 16.67 15.41
CA ALA A 238 15.35 17.60 16.26
C ALA A 238 15.16 17.10 17.71
N GLY A 239 15.34 15.80 17.96
CA GLY A 239 15.23 15.18 19.28
C GLY A 239 16.54 15.09 20.07
N LYS A 240 17.68 15.55 19.53
CA LYS A 240 18.95 15.58 20.27
C LYS A 240 18.90 16.69 21.34
N PRO A 241 19.23 16.41 22.62
CA PRO A 241 19.34 17.47 23.62
C PRO A 241 20.40 18.49 23.19
N LYS A 242 20.10 19.79 23.32
CA LYS A 242 21.11 20.83 23.16
C LYS A 242 22.19 20.61 24.23
N SER A 243 23.46 20.61 23.82
CA SER A 243 24.60 20.53 24.74
C SER A 243 24.46 21.59 25.83
N PRO A 244 24.75 21.26 27.11
CA PRO A 244 24.73 22.26 28.17
C PRO A 244 25.65 23.44 27.82
N PRO A 245 25.30 24.68 28.21
CA PRO A 245 26.21 25.81 28.08
C PRO A 245 27.54 25.46 28.75
N ARG A 246 28.65 25.67 28.04
CA ARG A 246 30.00 25.51 28.58
C ARG A 246 30.10 26.43 29.81
N ALA A 247 30.38 25.84 30.98
CA ALA A 247 30.55 26.61 32.21
C ALA A 247 31.59 27.72 31.97
N ALA A 248 31.23 28.95 32.36
CA ALA A 248 32.14 30.08 32.27
C ALA A 248 33.36 29.82 33.17
N PRO A 249 34.58 30.13 32.71
CA PRO A 249 35.76 30.00 33.56
C PRO A 249 35.61 30.95 34.75
N THR A 250 35.62 30.40 35.95
CA THR A 250 35.72 31.17 37.19
C THR A 250 37.15 31.71 37.29
N SER A 251 37.28 33.03 37.26
CA SER A 251 38.49 33.78 37.62
C SER A 251 38.69 33.80 39.13
#